data_AF-A0A9E6ZXC7-F1
#
_entry.id   AF-A0A9E6ZXC7-F1
#
_cell.length_a   1.000
_cell.length_b   1.000
_cell.length_c   1.000
_cell.angle_alpha   90.00
_cell.angle_beta   90.00
_cell.angle_gamma   90.00
#
_symmetry.space_group_name_H-M   'P 1'
#
loop_
_entity.id
_entity.type
_entity.pdbx_description
1 polymer ?
#
loop_
_entity_poly.entity_id
_entity_poly.type
_entity_poly.pdbx_seq_one_letter_code
_entity_poly.pdbx_strand_id
1 'polypeptide(L)'
;MKRFKPDETGRLCRSDVNPTGGGTRRIYLDEVEGDIIDSVWDDIPPVNPVAKERVDYATQKPEKLVERIIESSCPPGGSIADFFAGSGTTAAVAERLGRRWIVSDLGKPACMITRKRLIDQDAKPFLYQHIGDYQVEQMRSTMGSRFRIGDLAEIVLGLYGALPLPVEENPNKNMGRLQGSKTLVLADSPNKMTGLATLRRAIEIRDNLMGGWDKVVILGWNFSPTIGHDIEALGQGDRLEVLVIPPDLLDRLKKKGHKLKADEVRFSSLQYLKLGAVSRKQDGEGEALSVEIANYVLLSPEALNLDEANREKLQKVINSDPLALIEYWSVDPDYDGEVFRSVWQDYRGNTENDADAYRVITTARLTGLSKKDGPRRVCVRVVDVFGFEAEATVEVV
;
A
#
# COMPACT_ATOMS: atom_id res chain seq x y z
N MET A 1 -30.25 -30.01 29.89
CA MET A 1 -30.80 -30.27 31.25
C MET A 1 -29.87 -31.03 32.21
N LYS A 2 -29.05 -32.02 31.81
CA LYS A 2 -28.15 -32.75 32.75
C LYS A 2 -27.13 -31.90 33.54
N ARG A 3 -26.88 -30.66 33.09
CA ARG A 3 -25.88 -29.73 33.66
C ARG A 3 -26.43 -28.81 34.77
N PHE A 4 -27.76 -28.74 34.98
CA PHE A 4 -28.38 -27.90 36.02
C PHE A 4 -29.07 -28.76 37.09
N LYS A 5 -28.93 -28.38 38.35
CA LYS A 5 -29.51 -29.08 39.53
C LYS A 5 -30.34 -28.09 40.36
N PRO A 6 -31.44 -28.54 40.99
CA PRO A 6 -32.22 -27.67 41.86
C PRO A 6 -31.38 -27.24 43.08
N ASP A 7 -31.48 -25.96 43.45
CA ASP A 7 -30.96 -25.43 44.71
C ASP A 7 -31.95 -25.63 45.87
N GLU A 8 -31.64 -25.05 47.02
CA GLU A 8 -32.46 -25.11 48.24
C GLU A 8 -33.86 -24.49 48.05
N THR A 9 -34.04 -23.64 47.04
CA THR A 9 -35.31 -23.01 46.68
C THR A 9 -36.03 -23.73 45.53
N GLY A 10 -35.44 -24.79 45.00
CA GLY A 10 -35.94 -25.54 43.84
C GLY A 10 -35.59 -24.93 42.49
N ARG A 11 -34.83 -23.83 42.45
CA ARG A 11 -34.39 -23.20 41.19
C ARG A 11 -33.26 -24.00 40.57
N LEU A 12 -33.36 -24.29 39.27
CA LEU A 12 -32.34 -25.05 38.54
C LEU A 12 -31.10 -24.17 38.32
N CYS A 13 -29.99 -24.52 38.97
CA CYS A 13 -28.73 -23.79 38.88
C CYS A 13 -27.54 -24.71 38.57
N ARG A 14 -26.43 -24.12 38.12
CA ARG A 14 -25.13 -24.79 38.00
C ARG A 14 -24.02 -23.91 38.57
N SER A 15 -23.03 -24.57 39.15
CA SER A 15 -21.79 -23.92 39.59
C SER A 15 -20.82 -23.84 38.42
N ASP A 16 -20.24 -22.66 38.18
CA ASP A 16 -19.26 -22.41 37.14
C ASP A 16 -18.07 -21.64 37.73
N VAL A 17 -16.89 -21.75 37.12
CA VAL A 17 -15.72 -20.96 37.57
C VAL A 17 -15.97 -19.49 37.23
N ASN A 18 -15.62 -18.59 38.14
CA ASN A 18 -15.66 -17.15 37.88
C ASN A 18 -14.33 -16.72 37.24
N PRO A 19 -14.27 -16.46 35.91
CA PRO A 19 -13.02 -16.22 35.21
C PRO A 19 -12.39 -14.86 35.53
N THR A 20 -13.16 -13.89 36.03
CA THR A 20 -12.69 -12.52 36.29
C THR A 20 -12.45 -12.22 37.76
N GLY A 21 -13.16 -12.90 38.68
CA GLY A 21 -13.08 -12.64 40.13
C GLY A 21 -12.42 -13.74 40.97
N GLY A 22 -12.12 -14.90 40.39
CA GLY A 22 -11.75 -16.10 41.14
C GLY A 22 -12.93 -16.73 41.91
N GLY A 23 -12.81 -18.00 42.26
CA GLY A 23 -13.88 -18.75 42.93
C GLY A 23 -14.99 -19.24 41.99
N THR A 24 -16.16 -19.50 42.55
CA THR A 24 -17.28 -20.16 41.86
C THR A 24 -18.47 -19.19 41.77
N ARG A 25 -19.07 -19.05 40.58
CA ARG A 25 -20.36 -18.37 40.39
C ARG A 25 -21.49 -19.38 40.23
N ARG A 26 -22.70 -19.02 40.64
CA ARG A 26 -23.91 -19.79 40.32
C ARG A 26 -24.61 -19.15 39.12
N ILE A 27 -25.07 -20.00 38.21
CA ILE A 27 -25.82 -19.60 37.02
C ILE A 27 -27.17 -20.30 37.09
N TYR A 28 -28.26 -19.55 37.04
CA TYR A 28 -29.62 -20.07 37.06
C TYR A 28 -30.16 -20.26 35.65
N LEU A 29 -30.87 -21.37 35.41
CA LEU A 29 -31.36 -21.75 34.08
C LEU A 29 -32.40 -20.76 33.54
N ASP A 30 -33.22 -20.20 34.42
CA ASP A 30 -34.23 -19.18 34.12
C ASP A 30 -33.64 -17.79 33.84
N GLU A 31 -32.34 -17.58 34.08
CA GLU A 31 -31.62 -16.33 33.82
C GLU A 31 -30.78 -16.38 32.54
N VAL A 32 -30.75 -17.53 31.84
CA VAL A 32 -29.97 -17.72 30.62
C VAL A 32 -30.87 -18.07 29.43
N GLU A 33 -30.69 -17.33 28.34
CA GLU A 33 -31.32 -17.67 27.05
C GLU A 33 -30.48 -18.74 26.34
N GLY A 34 -30.70 -20.00 26.71
CA GLY A 34 -30.05 -21.16 26.07
C GLY A 34 -28.85 -21.72 26.84
N ASP A 35 -28.13 -22.64 26.19
CA ASP A 35 -26.95 -23.27 26.79
C ASP A 35 -25.74 -22.32 26.69
N ILE A 36 -25.04 -22.15 27.82
CA ILE A 36 -23.79 -21.39 27.85
C ILE A 36 -22.72 -22.14 27.05
N ILE A 37 -22.14 -21.42 26.09
CA ILE A 37 -21.02 -21.86 25.27
C ILE A 37 -19.83 -22.26 26.16
N ASP A 38 -19.24 -23.42 25.88
CA ASP A 38 -18.08 -23.96 26.60
C ASP A 38 -16.76 -23.32 26.14
N SER A 39 -15.63 -23.67 26.75
CA SER A 39 -14.30 -23.21 26.31
C SER A 39 -13.68 -24.06 25.19
N VAL A 40 -14.30 -25.21 24.88
CA VAL A 40 -13.93 -26.08 23.76
C VAL A 40 -15.02 -26.01 22.70
N TRP A 41 -14.68 -25.55 21.49
CA TRP A 41 -15.61 -25.44 20.37
C TRP A 41 -15.26 -26.46 19.29
N ASP A 42 -16.07 -27.51 19.17
CA ASP A 42 -15.96 -28.57 18.18
C ASP A 42 -17.00 -28.43 17.04
N ASP A 43 -17.87 -27.42 17.11
CA ASP A 43 -18.97 -27.16 16.18
C ASP A 43 -18.61 -26.18 15.03
N ILE A 44 -17.35 -25.76 14.96
CA ILE A 44 -16.86 -24.82 13.94
C ILE A 44 -15.76 -25.51 13.11
N PRO A 45 -16.09 -26.03 11.91
CA PRO A 45 -15.11 -26.66 11.05
C PRO A 45 -14.15 -25.61 10.44
N PRO A 46 -12.95 -26.03 10.00
CA PRO A 46 -12.06 -25.17 9.21
C PRO A 46 -12.69 -24.81 7.86
N VAL A 47 -12.20 -23.74 7.23
CA VAL A 47 -12.68 -23.29 5.92
C VAL A 47 -12.39 -24.36 4.87
N ASN A 48 -13.45 -24.85 4.23
CA ASN A 48 -13.33 -25.87 3.19
C ASN A 48 -13.01 -25.24 1.81
N PRO A 49 -12.50 -26.01 0.84
CA PRO A 49 -12.10 -25.46 -0.46
C PRO A 49 -13.19 -24.87 -1.36
N VAL A 50 -14.45 -25.18 -1.10
CA VAL A 50 -15.59 -24.67 -1.89
C VAL A 50 -16.43 -23.68 -1.08
N ALA A 51 -15.93 -23.23 0.07
CA ALA A 51 -16.64 -22.33 0.95
C ALA A 51 -16.75 -20.95 0.30
N LYS A 52 -17.95 -20.34 0.37
CA LYS A 52 -18.18 -18.99 -0.17
C LYS A 52 -17.29 -17.92 0.47
N GLU A 53 -16.92 -18.10 1.74
CA GLU A 53 -16.03 -17.16 2.46
C GLU A 53 -14.56 -17.26 2.01
N ARG A 54 -14.18 -18.29 1.25
CA ARG A 54 -12.78 -18.58 0.94
C ARG A 54 -12.21 -17.52 -0.02
N VAL A 55 -11.09 -16.92 0.38
CA VAL A 55 -10.33 -15.94 -0.43
C VAL A 55 -8.94 -16.46 -0.84
N ASP A 56 -8.79 -17.79 -0.91
CA ASP A 56 -7.55 -18.50 -1.26
C ASP A 56 -6.31 -18.14 -0.42
N TYR A 57 -6.52 -17.67 0.81
CA TYR A 57 -5.45 -17.47 1.79
C TYR A 57 -5.20 -18.75 2.59
N ALA A 58 -3.97 -19.27 2.57
CA ALA A 58 -3.64 -20.60 3.08
C ALA A 58 -4.04 -20.87 4.54
N THR A 59 -4.00 -19.84 5.40
CA THR A 59 -4.27 -19.96 6.84
C THR A 59 -5.54 -19.21 7.29
N GLN A 60 -6.48 -19.01 6.35
CA GLN A 60 -7.74 -18.32 6.62
C GLN A 60 -8.52 -18.95 7.79
N LYS A 61 -8.96 -18.11 8.72
CA LYS A 61 -9.86 -18.51 9.81
C LYS A 61 -11.33 -18.46 9.35
N PRO A 62 -12.19 -19.40 9.80
CA PRO A 62 -13.62 -19.37 9.52
C PRO A 62 -14.31 -18.13 10.08
N GLU A 63 -15.21 -17.52 9.31
CA GLU A 63 -16.00 -16.35 9.77
C GLU A 63 -16.79 -16.66 11.03
N LYS A 64 -17.42 -17.85 11.11
CA LYS A 64 -18.22 -18.28 12.27
C LYS A 64 -17.43 -18.29 13.59
N LEU A 65 -16.13 -18.58 13.51
CA LEU A 65 -15.24 -18.54 14.68
C LEU A 65 -15.07 -17.11 15.18
N VAL A 66 -14.77 -16.21 14.26
CA VAL A 66 -14.49 -14.81 14.58
C VAL A 66 -15.77 -14.08 15.01
N GLU A 67 -16.91 -14.40 14.40
CA GLU A 67 -18.23 -13.89 14.77
C GLU A 67 -18.56 -14.20 16.23
N ARG A 68 -18.42 -15.46 16.65
CA ARG A 68 -18.63 -15.87 18.05
C ARG A 68 -17.74 -15.10 19.03
N ILE A 69 -16.47 -14.90 18.68
CA ILE A 69 -15.53 -14.13 19.52
C ILE A 69 -15.96 -12.66 19.62
N ILE A 70 -16.33 -12.04 18.50
CA ILE A 70 -16.75 -10.64 18.47
C ILE A 70 -18.04 -10.42 19.24
N GLU A 71 -19.06 -11.24 19.01
CA GLU A 71 -20.37 -11.10 19.68
C GLU A 71 -20.27 -11.29 21.19
N SER A 72 -19.40 -12.20 21.65
CA SER A 72 -19.20 -12.46 23.08
C SER A 72 -18.34 -11.41 23.79
N SER A 73 -17.48 -10.70 23.06
CA SER A 73 -16.42 -9.87 23.66
C SER A 73 -16.48 -8.39 23.29
N CYS A 74 -17.30 -8.00 22.31
CA CYS A 74 -17.36 -6.62 21.80
C CYS A 74 -18.83 -6.16 21.60
N PRO A 75 -19.27 -5.10 22.31
CA PRO A 75 -20.61 -4.57 22.11
C PRO A 75 -20.80 -4.01 20.70
N PRO A 76 -22.05 -3.89 20.20
CA PRO A 76 -22.34 -3.19 18.95
C PRO A 76 -21.74 -1.78 18.90
N GLY A 77 -21.14 -1.39 17.76
CA GLY A 77 -20.42 -0.12 17.62
C GLY A 77 -19.06 -0.04 18.34
N GLY A 78 -18.66 -1.11 19.05
CA GLY A 78 -17.34 -1.24 19.65
C GLY A 78 -16.19 -1.29 18.63
N SER A 79 -14.96 -1.26 19.13
CA SER A 79 -13.75 -1.28 18.29
C SER A 79 -13.00 -2.61 18.44
N ILE A 80 -12.53 -3.15 17.32
CA ILE A 80 -11.72 -4.37 17.24
C ILE A 80 -10.36 -4.02 16.64
N ALA A 81 -9.31 -4.70 17.09
CA ALA A 81 -7.98 -4.58 16.52
C ALA A 81 -7.37 -5.96 16.23
N ASP A 82 -6.79 -6.12 15.04
CA ASP A 82 -6.08 -7.35 14.63
C ASP A 82 -4.84 -7.01 13.80
N PHE A 83 -3.66 -7.20 14.39
CA PHE A 83 -2.38 -6.85 13.78
C PHE A 83 -1.73 -8.01 13.01
N PHE A 84 -2.47 -9.10 12.80
CA PHE A 84 -2.10 -10.25 11.98
C PHE A 84 -3.26 -10.61 11.04
N ALA A 85 -3.75 -9.60 10.32
CA ALA A 85 -5.02 -9.64 9.60
C ALA A 85 -5.13 -10.81 8.61
N GLY A 86 -4.03 -11.20 7.96
CA GLY A 86 -3.98 -12.30 7.00
C GLY A 86 -5.04 -12.17 5.90
N SER A 87 -6.03 -13.07 5.92
CA SER A 87 -7.17 -13.10 4.99
C SER A 87 -8.24 -12.02 5.25
N GLY A 88 -8.04 -11.16 6.25
CA GLY A 88 -8.98 -10.10 6.59
C GLY A 88 -10.26 -10.58 7.27
N THR A 89 -10.31 -11.82 7.78
CA THR A 89 -11.54 -12.39 8.38
C THR A 89 -12.06 -11.52 9.52
N THR A 90 -11.16 -10.99 10.36
CA THR A 90 -11.55 -10.11 11.47
C THR A 90 -12.22 -8.83 11.01
N ALA A 91 -11.65 -8.14 10.02
CA ALA A 91 -12.24 -6.91 9.47
C ALA A 91 -13.58 -7.19 8.79
N ALA A 92 -13.66 -8.23 7.95
CA ALA A 92 -14.87 -8.65 7.25
C ALA A 92 -16.05 -8.92 8.20
N VAL A 93 -15.80 -9.70 9.26
CA VAL A 93 -16.84 -10.02 10.25
C VAL A 93 -17.18 -8.81 11.11
N ALA A 94 -16.19 -8.02 11.52
CA ALA A 94 -16.42 -6.79 12.29
C ALA A 94 -17.31 -5.79 11.53
N GLU A 95 -17.02 -5.57 10.24
CA GLU A 95 -17.79 -4.69 9.36
C GLU A 95 -19.25 -5.18 9.25
N ARG A 96 -19.45 -6.46 8.94
CA ARG A 96 -20.77 -7.09 8.83
C ARG A 96 -21.60 -6.97 10.11
N LEU A 97 -20.93 -7.08 11.26
CA LEU A 97 -21.56 -6.96 12.58
C LEU A 97 -21.69 -5.50 13.06
N GLY A 98 -21.29 -4.50 12.28
CA GLY A 98 -21.40 -3.08 12.64
C GLY A 98 -20.45 -2.65 13.76
N ARG A 99 -19.24 -3.24 13.82
CA ARG A 99 -18.14 -2.81 14.70
C ARG A 99 -17.12 -2.01 13.91
N ARG A 100 -16.43 -1.09 14.58
CA ARG A 100 -15.25 -0.42 14.03
C ARG A 100 -14.06 -1.36 14.13
N TRP A 101 -13.14 -1.28 13.18
CA TRP A 101 -11.99 -2.16 13.14
C TRP A 101 -10.72 -1.39 12.74
N ILE A 102 -9.59 -1.88 13.22
CA ILE A 102 -8.25 -1.49 12.78
C ILE A 102 -7.48 -2.79 12.57
N VAL A 103 -7.01 -3.03 11.35
CA VAL A 103 -6.23 -4.22 11.06
C VAL A 103 -4.92 -3.88 10.38
N SER A 104 -3.89 -4.69 10.62
CA SER A 104 -2.61 -4.57 9.94
C SER A 104 -2.03 -5.94 9.63
N ASP A 105 -1.18 -5.99 8.60
CA ASP A 105 -0.34 -7.15 8.32
C ASP A 105 1.01 -6.67 7.77
N LEU A 106 2.06 -7.47 7.95
CA LEU A 106 3.38 -7.19 7.39
C LEU A 106 3.43 -7.60 5.91
N GLY A 107 2.69 -8.64 5.52
CA GLY A 107 2.68 -9.16 4.17
C GLY A 107 1.82 -8.31 3.24
N LYS A 108 2.45 -7.68 2.23
CA LYS A 108 1.70 -6.99 1.16
C LYS A 108 0.58 -7.85 0.55
N PRO A 109 0.78 -9.15 0.24
CA PRO A 109 -0.31 -10.00 -0.27
C PRO A 109 -1.49 -10.14 0.70
N ALA A 110 -1.24 -10.22 2.01
CA ALA A 110 -2.29 -10.29 3.03
C ALA A 110 -3.12 -8.99 3.08
N CYS A 111 -2.45 -7.84 3.03
CA CYS A 111 -3.11 -6.54 2.94
C CYS A 111 -3.96 -6.41 1.68
N MET A 112 -3.47 -6.86 0.52
CA MET A 112 -4.23 -6.85 -0.74
C MET A 112 -5.48 -7.74 -0.66
N ILE A 113 -5.34 -8.97 -0.16
CA ILE A 113 -6.45 -9.93 -0.01
C ILE A 113 -7.50 -9.37 0.97
N THR A 114 -7.06 -8.81 2.10
CA THR A 114 -7.94 -8.15 3.06
C THR A 114 -8.70 -6.99 2.42
N ARG A 115 -8.01 -6.13 1.66
CA ARG A 115 -8.63 -5.00 0.97
C ARG A 115 -9.67 -5.45 -0.05
N LYS A 116 -9.32 -6.40 -0.92
CA LYS A 116 -10.24 -6.95 -1.94
C LYS A 116 -11.49 -7.53 -1.28
N ARG A 117 -11.31 -8.34 -0.23
CA ARG A 117 -12.43 -8.93 0.53
C ARG A 117 -13.39 -7.88 1.11
N LEU A 118 -12.86 -6.77 1.64
CA LEU A 118 -13.69 -5.69 2.17
C LEU A 118 -14.45 -4.95 1.06
N ILE A 119 -13.82 -4.75 -0.10
CA ILE A 119 -14.46 -4.17 -1.28
C ILE A 119 -15.59 -5.07 -1.78
N ASP A 120 -15.32 -6.38 -1.93
CA ASP A 120 -16.31 -7.38 -2.38
C ASP A 120 -17.49 -7.52 -1.41
N GLN A 121 -17.34 -7.07 -0.17
CA GLN A 121 -18.38 -7.04 0.86
C GLN A 121 -19.11 -5.69 0.97
N ASP A 122 -18.85 -4.76 0.06
CA ASP A 122 -19.39 -3.39 0.09
C ASP A 122 -19.14 -2.70 1.45
N ALA A 123 -17.95 -2.90 2.03
CA ALA A 123 -17.56 -2.27 3.28
C ALA A 123 -17.64 -0.73 3.16
N LYS A 124 -17.94 -0.06 4.29
CA LYS A 124 -17.91 1.40 4.34
C LYS A 124 -16.51 1.93 4.02
N PRO A 125 -16.39 3.17 3.50
CA PRO A 125 -15.08 3.76 3.21
C PRO A 125 -14.12 3.66 4.40
N PHE A 126 -12.92 3.12 4.15
CA PHE A 126 -11.91 2.89 5.17
C PHE A 126 -10.55 3.46 4.74
N LEU A 127 -9.72 3.77 5.75
CA LEU A 127 -8.37 4.27 5.55
C LEU A 127 -7.42 3.09 5.31
N TYR A 128 -6.70 3.11 4.20
CA TYR A 128 -5.64 2.17 3.88
C TYR A 128 -4.30 2.92 3.89
N GLN A 129 -3.36 2.48 4.73
CA GLN A 129 -2.08 3.14 4.94
C GLN A 129 -0.92 2.14 4.98
N HIS A 130 0.18 2.50 4.33
CA HIS A 130 1.47 1.86 4.51
C HIS A 130 2.33 2.72 5.44
N ILE A 131 2.75 2.15 6.57
CA ILE A 131 3.71 2.82 7.46
C ILE A 131 5.10 2.70 6.82
N GLY A 132 5.55 3.75 6.13
CA GLY A 132 6.87 3.84 5.52
C GLY A 132 8.01 3.98 6.54
N ASP A 133 9.22 3.62 6.10
CA ASP A 133 10.55 4.03 6.61
C ASP A 133 11.00 3.67 8.04
N TYR A 134 10.59 2.51 8.58
CA TYR A 134 11.20 1.98 9.81
C TYR A 134 12.69 1.61 9.66
N GLN A 135 13.19 1.50 8.42
CA GLN A 135 14.53 1.00 8.13
C GLN A 135 15.65 1.98 8.44
N VAL A 136 15.43 3.31 8.35
CA VAL A 136 16.47 4.31 8.65
C VAL A 136 16.77 4.35 10.15
N GLU A 137 15.74 4.29 10.98
CA GLU A 137 15.89 4.23 12.44
C GLU A 137 16.58 2.94 12.89
N GLN A 138 16.20 1.80 12.30
CA GLN A 138 16.88 0.52 12.54
C GLN A 138 18.35 0.50 12.06
N MET A 139 18.64 1.17 10.95
CA MET A 139 20.01 1.30 10.45
C MET A 139 20.89 2.11 11.38
N ARG A 140 20.37 3.22 11.92
CA ARG A 140 21.09 4.02 12.92
C ARG A 140 21.36 3.23 14.20
N SER A 141 20.42 2.41 14.65
CA SER A 141 20.62 1.56 15.84
C SER A 141 21.64 0.44 15.58
N THR A 142 21.70 -0.10 14.36
CA THR A 142 22.61 -1.21 13.99
C THR A 142 24.02 -0.76 13.63
N MET A 143 24.16 0.32 12.85
CA MET A 143 25.45 0.84 12.35
C MET A 143 26.10 1.87 13.31
N GLY A 144 25.40 2.20 14.40
CA GLY A 144 25.88 3.08 15.46
C GLY A 144 25.64 4.57 15.19
N SER A 145 25.67 5.37 16.26
CA SER A 145 25.37 6.81 16.26
C SER A 145 26.31 7.67 15.41
N ARG A 146 27.44 7.12 14.94
CA ARG A 146 28.40 7.80 14.05
C ARG A 146 28.05 7.67 12.57
N PHE A 147 27.13 6.78 12.19
CA PHE A 147 26.71 6.61 10.80
C PHE A 147 25.92 7.83 10.33
N ARG A 148 26.42 8.53 9.30
CA ARG A 148 25.76 9.72 8.75
C ARG A 148 25.06 9.38 7.44
N ILE A 149 24.03 10.17 7.12
CA ILE A 149 23.28 10.05 5.85
C ILE A 149 24.22 10.22 4.65
N GLY A 150 25.24 11.09 4.75
CA GLY A 150 26.24 11.25 3.70
C GLY A 150 27.07 9.98 3.44
N ASP A 151 27.35 9.18 4.47
CA ASP A 151 28.08 7.92 4.31
C ASP A 151 27.18 6.86 3.62
N LEU A 152 25.88 6.87 3.89
CA LEU A 152 24.90 6.07 3.13
C LEU A 152 24.85 6.50 1.65
N ALA A 153 24.78 7.80 1.39
CA ALA A 153 24.71 8.33 0.04
C ALA A 153 25.94 7.93 -0.79
N GLU A 154 27.14 7.98 -0.18
CA GLU A 154 28.39 7.54 -0.81
C GLU A 154 28.37 6.04 -1.17
N ILE A 155 27.83 5.19 -0.28
CA ILE A 155 27.63 3.75 -0.57
C ILE A 155 26.66 3.56 -1.73
N VAL A 156 25.52 4.26 -1.73
CA VAL A 156 24.51 4.19 -2.80
C VAL A 156 25.11 4.60 -4.15
N LEU A 157 25.87 5.70 -4.20
CA LEU A 157 26.59 6.14 -5.40
C LEU A 157 27.54 5.05 -5.89
N GLY A 158 28.33 4.44 -5.00
CA GLY A 158 29.24 3.36 -5.34
C GLY A 158 28.54 2.12 -5.89
N LEU A 159 27.40 1.73 -5.31
CA LEU A 159 26.58 0.62 -5.78
C LEU A 159 25.93 0.89 -7.15
N TYR A 160 25.61 2.16 -7.46
CA TYR A 160 25.15 2.57 -8.78
C TYR A 160 26.29 2.63 -9.82
N GLY A 161 27.54 2.67 -9.37
CA GLY A 161 28.72 2.84 -10.23
C GLY A 161 29.16 4.29 -10.44
N ALA A 162 28.65 5.22 -9.63
CA ALA A 162 29.09 6.61 -9.63
C ALA A 162 30.28 6.82 -8.70
N LEU A 163 31.30 7.54 -9.20
CA LEU A 163 32.43 7.96 -8.39
C LEU A 163 32.10 9.27 -7.65
N PRO A 164 32.31 9.37 -6.34
CA PRO A 164 32.05 10.59 -5.58
C PRO A 164 32.78 11.81 -6.15
N LEU A 165 32.12 12.97 -6.13
CA LEU A 165 32.75 14.26 -6.42
C LEU A 165 33.67 14.72 -5.27
N PRO A 166 34.64 15.62 -5.52
CA PRO A 166 35.48 16.21 -4.48
C PRO A 166 34.65 16.85 -3.36
N VAL A 167 35.15 16.77 -2.12
CA VAL A 167 34.41 17.17 -0.91
C VAL A 167 34.08 18.67 -0.92
N GLU A 168 34.93 19.49 -1.56
CA GLU A 168 34.75 20.93 -1.70
C GLU A 168 33.47 21.28 -2.48
N GLU A 169 33.19 20.52 -3.53
CA GLU A 169 32.02 20.67 -4.39
C GLU A 169 30.82 19.83 -3.89
N ASN A 170 31.08 18.87 -3.00
CA ASN A 170 30.11 17.88 -2.52
C ASN A 170 30.18 17.67 -0.99
N PRO A 171 29.86 18.71 -0.19
CA PRO A 171 29.99 18.65 1.26
C PRO A 171 29.07 17.62 1.91
N ASN A 172 27.95 17.29 1.25
CA ASN A 172 26.98 16.31 1.73
C ASN A 172 27.29 14.87 1.28
N LYS A 173 28.37 14.66 0.51
CA LYS A 173 28.80 13.36 -0.04
C LYS A 173 27.75 12.62 -0.87
N ASN A 174 26.77 13.36 -1.40
CA ASN A 174 25.62 12.79 -2.08
C ASN A 174 25.65 13.00 -3.61
N MET A 175 26.73 13.58 -4.12
CA MET A 175 26.97 13.74 -5.55
C MET A 175 28.13 12.87 -6.06
N GLY A 176 27.93 12.27 -7.22
CA GLY A 176 28.95 11.50 -7.94
C GLY A 176 28.85 11.71 -9.45
N ARG A 177 29.79 11.09 -10.18
CA ARG A 177 29.85 11.13 -11.63
C ARG A 177 30.02 9.73 -12.21
N LEU A 178 29.42 9.48 -13.38
CA LEU A 178 29.70 8.26 -14.13
C LEU A 178 31.00 8.41 -14.93
N GLN A 179 31.87 7.40 -14.88
CA GLN A 179 33.08 7.41 -15.69
C GLN A 179 32.76 7.43 -17.18
N GLY A 180 33.54 8.19 -17.96
CA GLY A 180 33.39 8.25 -19.42
C GLY A 180 32.19 9.05 -19.93
N SER A 181 31.43 9.72 -19.06
CA SER A 181 30.34 10.60 -19.48
C SER A 181 30.27 11.87 -18.62
N LYS A 182 29.63 12.93 -19.15
CA LYS A 182 29.24 14.13 -18.39
C LYS A 182 27.89 13.92 -17.70
N THR A 183 27.77 12.84 -16.95
CA THR A 183 26.56 12.53 -16.17
C THR A 183 26.81 12.73 -14.69
N LEU A 184 26.05 13.64 -14.09
CA LEU A 184 25.97 13.85 -12.65
C LEU A 184 25.00 12.84 -12.03
N VAL A 185 25.34 12.30 -10.87
CA VAL A 185 24.47 11.41 -10.09
C VAL A 185 24.25 12.00 -8.70
N LEU A 186 23.00 12.11 -8.29
CA LEU A 186 22.57 12.62 -6.99
C LEU A 186 21.87 11.49 -6.23
N ALA A 187 22.39 11.12 -5.06
CA ALA A 187 21.69 10.25 -4.12
C ALA A 187 20.87 11.10 -3.13
N ASP A 188 19.56 10.92 -3.09
CA ASP A 188 18.69 11.63 -2.14
C ASP A 188 18.72 10.94 -0.77
N SER A 189 18.32 11.69 0.25
CA SER A 189 18.22 11.20 1.62
C SER A 189 16.98 10.33 1.78
N PRO A 190 17.04 9.20 2.50
CA PRO A 190 15.85 8.41 2.80
C PRO A 190 14.84 9.19 3.65
N ASN A 191 15.30 10.18 4.43
CA ASN A 191 14.44 11.07 5.22
C ASN A 191 13.79 12.21 4.40
N LYS A 192 13.89 12.18 3.07
CA LYS A 192 13.34 13.22 2.20
C LYS A 192 12.43 12.60 1.16
N MET A 193 11.37 13.32 0.84
CA MET A 193 10.52 13.03 -0.30
C MET A 193 11.12 13.69 -1.55
N THR A 194 11.45 12.89 -2.55
CA THR A 194 11.90 13.36 -3.85
C THR A 194 10.69 13.86 -4.64
N GLY A 195 10.62 15.17 -4.89
CA GLY A 195 9.52 15.83 -5.61
C GLY A 195 10.02 16.95 -6.52
N LEU A 196 9.11 17.77 -7.06
CA LEU A 196 9.43 18.88 -7.97
C LEU A 196 10.58 19.79 -7.52
N ALA A 197 10.65 20.11 -6.21
CA ALA A 197 11.73 20.93 -5.66
C ALA A 197 13.10 20.25 -5.77
N THR A 198 13.16 18.93 -5.55
CA THR A 198 14.38 18.13 -5.73
C THR A 198 14.76 18.09 -7.21
N LEU A 199 13.79 17.89 -8.12
CA LEU A 199 14.04 17.87 -9.56
C LEU A 199 14.63 19.20 -10.06
N ARG A 200 14.01 20.33 -9.68
CA ARG A 200 14.48 21.67 -10.05
C ARG A 200 15.89 21.94 -9.54
N ARG A 201 16.17 21.58 -8.28
CA ARG A 201 17.51 21.71 -7.70
C ARG A 201 18.52 20.83 -8.44
N ALA A 202 18.17 19.60 -8.78
CA ALA A 202 19.06 18.70 -9.52
C ALA A 202 19.39 19.26 -10.92
N ILE A 203 18.40 19.85 -11.60
CA ILE A 203 18.58 20.55 -12.87
C ILE A 203 19.51 21.76 -12.70
N GLU A 204 19.30 22.58 -11.67
CA GLU A 204 20.14 23.74 -11.38
C GLU A 204 21.61 23.32 -11.10
N ILE A 205 21.82 22.28 -10.30
CA ILE A 205 23.15 21.73 -10.03
C ILE A 205 23.76 21.19 -11.32
N ARG A 206 22.99 20.43 -12.12
CA ARG A 206 23.43 19.92 -13.41
C ARG A 206 23.92 21.04 -14.31
N ASP A 207 23.19 22.15 -14.38
CA ASP A 207 23.49 23.22 -15.34
C ASP A 207 24.65 24.12 -14.89
N ASN A 208 24.94 24.21 -13.57
CA ASN A 208 25.93 25.16 -13.04
C ASN A 208 27.18 24.51 -12.41
N LEU A 209 27.05 23.36 -11.75
CA LEU A 209 28.13 22.77 -10.95
C LEU A 209 29.30 22.36 -11.86
N MET A 210 30.52 22.79 -11.50
CA MET A 210 31.76 22.44 -12.22
C MET A 210 31.71 22.74 -13.74
N GLY A 211 31.00 23.80 -14.15
CA GLY A 211 30.87 24.19 -15.55
C GLY A 211 29.80 23.41 -16.33
N GLY A 212 28.92 22.70 -15.63
CA GLY A 212 27.74 22.08 -16.21
C GLY A 212 27.94 20.65 -16.73
N TRP A 213 26.85 19.90 -16.66
CA TRP A 213 26.72 18.48 -16.99
C TRP A 213 25.68 18.27 -18.08
N ASP A 214 25.86 17.23 -18.88
CA ASP A 214 24.97 16.91 -19.99
C ASP A 214 23.65 16.33 -19.48
N LYS A 215 23.75 15.46 -18.47
CA LYS A 215 22.65 14.74 -17.84
C LYS A 215 22.79 14.70 -16.32
N VAL A 216 21.66 14.63 -15.62
CA VAL A 216 21.61 14.30 -14.19
C VAL A 216 20.72 13.09 -13.92
N VAL A 217 21.20 12.18 -13.06
CA VAL A 217 20.45 11.04 -12.54
C VAL A 217 20.19 11.27 -11.06
N ILE A 218 18.95 11.12 -10.62
CA ILE A 218 18.54 11.19 -9.21
C ILE A 218 18.20 9.80 -8.72
N LEU A 219 18.84 9.35 -7.64
CA LEU A 219 18.54 8.09 -6.95
C LEU A 219 17.73 8.44 -5.69
N GLY A 220 16.45 8.09 -5.66
CA GLY A 220 15.54 8.42 -4.56
C GLY A 220 14.99 7.20 -3.83
N TRP A 221 14.62 7.39 -2.56
CA TRP A 221 13.97 6.36 -1.74
C TRP A 221 12.44 6.52 -1.76
N ASN A 222 12.00 7.75 -1.55
CA ASN A 222 10.61 8.14 -1.41
C ASN A 222 10.28 9.22 -2.42
N PHE A 223 9.09 9.18 -2.99
CA PHE A 223 8.71 10.11 -4.06
C PHE A 223 7.40 10.80 -3.75
N SER A 224 7.29 12.03 -4.24
CA SER A 224 6.01 12.73 -4.25
C SER A 224 5.02 11.99 -5.16
N PRO A 225 3.73 11.91 -4.79
CA PRO A 225 2.69 11.35 -5.65
C PRO A 225 2.68 11.94 -7.07
N THR A 226 3.03 13.21 -7.22
CA THR A 226 3.00 13.91 -8.53
C THR A 226 4.28 13.75 -9.35
N ILE A 227 5.27 12.99 -8.88
CA ILE A 227 6.62 12.97 -9.47
C ILE A 227 6.64 12.67 -10.98
N GLY A 228 5.79 11.75 -11.45
CA GLY A 228 5.71 11.41 -12.87
C GLY A 228 5.25 12.60 -13.71
N HIS A 229 4.19 13.29 -13.26
CA HIS A 229 3.69 14.50 -13.90
C HIS A 229 4.74 15.62 -13.87
N ASP A 230 5.43 15.80 -12.75
CA ASP A 230 6.48 16.81 -12.59
C ASP A 230 7.65 16.58 -13.57
N ILE A 231 8.09 15.33 -13.76
CA ILE A 231 9.14 14.97 -14.72
C ILE A 231 8.71 15.30 -16.15
N GLU A 232 7.49 14.95 -16.54
CA GLU A 232 6.94 15.25 -17.87
C GLU A 232 6.81 16.77 -18.08
N ALA A 233 6.28 17.49 -17.09
CA ALA A 233 6.06 18.93 -17.16
C ALA A 233 7.36 19.73 -17.29
N LEU A 234 8.47 19.23 -16.73
CA LEU A 234 9.79 19.84 -16.89
C LEU A 234 10.35 19.70 -18.31
N GLY A 235 9.89 18.71 -19.09
CA GLY A 235 10.34 18.50 -20.47
C GLY A 235 11.84 18.22 -20.60
N GLN A 236 12.44 17.58 -19.58
CA GLN A 236 13.89 17.33 -19.51
C GLN A 236 14.27 15.86 -19.70
N GLY A 237 13.41 15.01 -20.29
CA GLY A 237 13.60 13.55 -20.34
C GLY A 237 14.97 13.08 -20.85
N ASP A 238 15.57 13.81 -21.80
CA ASP A 238 16.90 13.47 -22.34
C ASP A 238 18.06 13.83 -21.39
N ARG A 239 17.83 14.75 -20.44
CA ARG A 239 18.85 15.36 -19.56
C ARG A 239 18.57 15.18 -18.06
N LEU A 240 17.47 14.52 -17.70
CA LEU A 240 17.05 14.22 -16.33
C LEU A 240 16.51 12.79 -16.29
N GLU A 241 17.08 11.98 -15.41
CA GLU A 241 16.62 10.63 -15.12
C GLU A 241 16.40 10.45 -13.63
N VAL A 242 15.34 9.74 -13.24
CA VAL A 242 15.03 9.47 -11.84
C VAL A 242 14.88 7.97 -11.66
N LEU A 243 15.66 7.42 -10.74
CA LEU A 243 15.70 6.00 -10.41
C LEU A 243 15.41 5.80 -8.92
N VAL A 244 14.84 4.64 -8.63
CA VAL A 244 14.45 4.21 -7.30
C VAL A 244 15.57 3.37 -6.70
N ILE A 245 15.95 3.74 -5.48
CA ILE A 245 16.81 2.95 -4.62
C ILE A 245 15.98 1.81 -4.05
N PRO A 246 16.43 0.54 -4.12
CA PRO A 246 15.66 -0.59 -3.60
C PRO A 246 15.28 -0.40 -2.13
N PRO A 247 14.01 -0.61 -1.76
CA PRO A 247 13.56 -0.43 -0.38
C PRO A 247 14.23 -1.43 0.56
N ASP A 248 14.64 -2.60 0.09
CA ASP A 248 15.36 -3.59 0.90
C ASP A 248 16.87 -3.31 1.00
N LEU A 249 17.40 -2.26 0.36
CA LEU A 249 18.84 -1.99 0.32
C LEU A 249 19.43 -1.86 1.73
N LEU A 250 18.72 -1.20 2.64
CA LEU A 250 19.17 -1.04 4.03
C LEU A 250 19.29 -2.39 4.76
N ASP A 251 18.33 -3.30 4.56
CA ASP A 251 18.39 -4.65 5.11
C ASP A 251 19.52 -5.48 4.51
N ARG A 252 19.77 -5.31 3.21
CA ARG A 252 20.89 -5.97 2.52
C ARG A 252 22.25 -5.46 3.01
N LEU A 253 22.38 -4.15 3.21
CA LEU A 253 23.57 -3.53 3.79
C LEU A 253 23.80 -4.00 5.22
N LYS A 254 22.75 -4.15 6.03
CA LYS A 254 22.85 -4.75 7.37
C LYS A 254 23.38 -6.19 7.34
N LYS A 255 22.92 -7.01 6.38
CA LYS A 255 23.32 -8.42 6.27
C LYS A 255 24.72 -8.62 5.67
N LYS A 256 25.05 -7.87 4.61
CA LYS A 256 26.28 -8.06 3.83
C LYS A 256 27.36 -7.01 4.09
N GLY A 257 27.00 -5.83 4.61
CA GLY A 257 27.90 -4.71 4.79
C GLY A 257 28.65 -4.37 3.50
N HIS A 258 29.97 -4.21 3.61
CA HIS A 258 30.88 -3.94 2.50
C HIS A 258 30.99 -5.08 1.48
N LYS A 259 30.44 -6.27 1.75
CA LYS A 259 30.45 -7.40 0.80
C LYS A 259 29.34 -7.31 -0.24
N LEU A 260 28.40 -6.37 -0.09
CA LEU A 260 27.35 -6.13 -1.07
C LEU A 260 27.97 -5.55 -2.34
N LYS A 261 27.79 -6.24 -3.47
CA LYS A 261 28.35 -5.81 -4.76
C LYS A 261 27.33 -5.03 -5.60
N ALA A 262 27.84 -4.18 -6.49
CA ALA A 262 27.04 -3.34 -7.38
C ALA A 262 26.15 -4.15 -8.33
N ASP A 263 26.64 -5.27 -8.85
CA ASP A 263 25.88 -6.17 -9.74
C ASP A 263 24.68 -6.84 -9.05
N GLU A 264 24.68 -6.90 -7.71
CA GLU A 264 23.55 -7.40 -6.94
C GLU A 264 22.48 -6.32 -6.70
N VAL A 265 22.80 -5.03 -6.87
CA VAL A 265 21.88 -3.92 -6.58
C VAL A 265 21.39 -3.31 -7.88
N ARG A 266 20.06 -3.25 -8.05
CA ARG A 266 19.44 -2.67 -9.24
C ARG A 266 18.73 -1.38 -8.85
N PHE A 267 18.90 -0.35 -9.66
CA PHE A 267 18.21 0.92 -9.52
C PHE A 267 17.21 0.99 -10.66
N SER A 268 15.94 1.14 -10.33
CA SER A 268 14.86 0.94 -11.29
C SER A 268 14.21 2.25 -11.65
N SER A 269 13.54 2.34 -12.80
CA SER A 269 12.71 3.50 -13.12
C SER A 269 11.58 3.69 -12.11
N LEU A 270 11.13 4.94 -11.96
CA LEU A 270 9.97 5.26 -11.14
C LEU A 270 8.74 4.47 -11.55
N GLN A 271 8.00 4.04 -10.53
CA GLN A 271 6.59 3.72 -10.69
C GLN A 271 5.82 5.02 -10.77
N TYR A 272 5.01 5.17 -11.80
CA TYR A 272 4.10 6.31 -11.89
C TYR A 272 2.87 5.96 -12.69
N LEU A 273 1.79 6.64 -12.32
CA LEU A 273 0.51 6.61 -12.99
C LEU A 273 0.42 7.82 -13.91
N LYS A 274 0.09 7.58 -15.19
CA LYS A 274 -0.18 8.65 -16.14
C LYS A 274 -1.67 8.73 -16.42
N LEU A 275 -2.24 9.90 -16.14
CA LEU A 275 -3.62 10.20 -16.51
C LEU A 275 -3.69 10.61 -17.99
N GLY A 276 -4.74 10.17 -18.66
CA GLY A 276 -5.13 10.58 -20.00
C GLY A 276 -6.06 11.79 -19.97
N ALA A 277 -7.14 11.74 -20.75
CA ALA A 277 -8.13 12.81 -20.73
C ALA A 277 -8.86 12.87 -19.37
N VAL A 278 -8.84 14.05 -18.75
CA VAL A 278 -9.67 14.37 -17.58
C VAL A 278 -10.57 15.52 -17.95
N SER A 279 -11.89 15.32 -17.83
CA SER A 279 -12.88 16.32 -18.24
C SER A 279 -14.02 16.43 -17.25
N ARG A 280 -14.51 17.65 -17.09
CA ARG A 280 -15.61 18.04 -16.23
C ARG A 280 -16.71 18.63 -17.10
N LYS A 281 -17.96 18.28 -16.81
CA LYS A 281 -19.14 18.82 -17.51
C LYS A 281 -20.29 19.02 -16.52
N GLN A 282 -21.22 19.90 -16.87
CA GLN A 282 -22.48 20.04 -16.14
C GLN A 282 -23.35 18.80 -16.36
N ASP A 283 -24.00 18.33 -15.30
CA ASP A 283 -24.89 17.16 -15.30
C ASP A 283 -26.10 17.45 -14.40
N GLY A 284 -27.19 17.93 -15.00
CA GLY A 284 -28.37 18.42 -14.28
C GLY A 284 -28.04 19.60 -13.36
N GLU A 285 -28.39 19.47 -12.08
CA GLU A 285 -28.04 20.43 -11.02
C GLU A 285 -26.60 20.25 -10.49
N GLY A 286 -25.95 19.15 -10.87
CA GLY A 286 -24.60 18.78 -10.46
C GLY A 286 -23.63 18.75 -11.64
N GLU A 287 -22.65 17.87 -11.53
CA GLU A 287 -21.57 17.71 -12.49
C GLU A 287 -21.23 16.25 -12.76
N ALA A 288 -20.70 16.01 -13.95
CA ALA A 288 -20.09 14.75 -14.34
C ALA A 288 -18.58 14.94 -14.53
N LEU A 289 -17.83 13.93 -14.10
CA LEU A 289 -16.38 13.84 -14.23
C LEU A 289 -16.02 12.57 -15.00
N SER A 290 -15.14 12.72 -16.01
CA SER A 290 -14.53 11.61 -16.71
C SER A 290 -13.03 11.65 -16.48
N VAL A 291 -12.44 10.52 -16.08
CA VAL A 291 -11.01 10.37 -15.80
C VAL A 291 -10.48 9.16 -16.53
N GLU A 292 -9.47 9.33 -17.36
CA GLU A 292 -8.81 8.24 -18.09
C GLU A 292 -7.43 7.94 -17.48
N ILE A 293 -7.07 6.66 -17.38
CA ILE A 293 -5.69 6.22 -17.19
C ILE A 293 -5.06 5.96 -18.56
N ALA A 294 -4.01 6.71 -18.88
CA ALA A 294 -3.28 6.55 -20.14
C ALA A 294 -2.14 5.54 -20.05
N ASN A 295 -1.44 5.47 -18.91
CA ASN A 295 -0.31 4.55 -18.75
C ASN A 295 -0.05 4.21 -17.28
N TYR A 296 0.58 3.07 -17.04
CA TYR A 296 1.07 2.64 -15.75
C TYR A 296 2.49 2.09 -15.89
N VAL A 297 3.44 2.59 -15.09
CA VAL A 297 4.79 2.07 -15.05
C VAL A 297 5.00 1.31 -13.75
N LEU A 298 5.33 0.02 -13.84
CA LEU A 298 5.59 -0.85 -12.70
C LEU A 298 6.94 -0.52 -12.05
N LEU A 299 6.98 -0.46 -10.71
CA LEU A 299 8.23 -0.29 -9.98
C LEU A 299 9.07 -1.56 -10.06
N SER A 300 10.34 -1.44 -10.49
CA SER A 300 11.35 -2.48 -10.28
C SER A 300 10.86 -3.91 -10.59
N PRO A 301 10.35 -4.21 -11.80
CA PRO A 301 9.90 -5.56 -12.15
C PRO A 301 10.98 -6.63 -11.89
N GLU A 302 12.25 -6.24 -11.92
CA GLU A 302 13.40 -7.09 -11.65
C GLU A 302 13.56 -7.45 -10.16
N ALA A 303 13.04 -6.63 -9.25
CA ALA A 303 13.06 -6.87 -7.81
C ALA A 303 11.99 -7.88 -7.37
N LEU A 304 11.04 -8.19 -8.25
CA LEU A 304 10.10 -9.28 -8.03
C LEU A 304 10.86 -10.61 -8.01
N ASN A 305 10.54 -11.46 -7.04
CA ASN A 305 11.11 -12.79 -6.90
C ASN A 305 10.54 -13.75 -7.96
N LEU A 306 10.92 -13.52 -9.21
CA LEU A 306 10.52 -14.28 -10.38
C LEU A 306 11.73 -15.01 -10.97
N ASP A 307 11.48 -16.22 -11.47
CA ASP A 307 12.42 -16.87 -12.38
C ASP A 307 12.51 -16.11 -13.72
N GLU A 308 13.53 -16.43 -14.52
CA GLU A 308 13.80 -15.73 -15.78
C GLU A 308 12.64 -15.84 -16.79
N ALA A 309 11.99 -17.01 -16.85
CA ALA A 309 10.88 -17.24 -17.79
C ALA A 309 9.66 -16.38 -17.45
N ASN A 310 9.34 -16.22 -16.17
CA ASN A 310 8.25 -15.36 -15.72
C ASN A 310 8.61 -13.88 -15.81
N ARG A 311 9.89 -13.53 -15.61
CA ARG A 311 10.40 -12.16 -15.83
C ARG A 311 10.26 -11.73 -17.29
N GLU A 312 10.62 -12.58 -18.25
CA GLU A 312 10.44 -12.28 -19.68
C GLU A 312 8.96 -12.10 -20.05
N LYS A 313 8.06 -12.91 -19.48
CA LYS A 313 6.61 -12.75 -19.69
C LYS A 313 6.10 -11.42 -19.14
N LEU A 314 6.53 -11.05 -17.93
CA LEU A 314 6.17 -9.77 -17.33
C LEU A 314 6.66 -8.60 -18.20
N GLN A 315 7.90 -8.65 -18.69
CA GLN A 315 8.44 -7.61 -19.56
C GLN A 315 7.63 -7.46 -20.85
N LYS A 316 7.17 -8.57 -21.44
CA LYS A 316 6.28 -8.54 -22.61
C LYS A 316 4.98 -7.81 -22.30
N VAL A 317 4.35 -8.12 -21.17
CA VAL A 317 3.10 -7.45 -20.72
C VAL A 317 3.33 -5.95 -20.51
N ILE A 318 4.39 -5.57 -19.78
CA ILE A 318 4.74 -4.16 -19.55
C ILE A 318 4.87 -3.40 -20.87
N ASN A 319 5.51 -4.00 -21.88
CA ASN A 319 5.75 -3.35 -23.16
C ASN A 319 4.51 -3.30 -24.07
N SER A 320 3.61 -4.28 -23.98
CA SER A 320 2.45 -4.37 -24.86
C SER A 320 1.17 -3.75 -24.30
N ASP A 321 0.91 -3.95 -23.00
CA ASP A 321 -0.32 -3.57 -22.31
C ASP A 321 -0.02 -3.32 -20.82
N PRO A 322 0.63 -2.19 -20.49
CA PRO A 322 1.03 -1.88 -19.11
C PRO A 322 -0.17 -1.73 -18.15
N LEU A 323 -1.34 -1.33 -18.66
CA LEU A 323 -2.56 -1.17 -17.85
C LEU A 323 -3.13 -2.50 -17.38
N ALA A 324 -2.83 -3.60 -18.08
CA ALA A 324 -3.16 -4.95 -17.62
C ALA A 324 -2.44 -5.36 -16.34
N LEU A 325 -1.54 -4.54 -15.78
CA LEU A 325 -0.94 -4.78 -14.47
C LEU A 325 -1.77 -4.19 -13.32
N ILE A 326 -2.77 -3.35 -13.60
CA ILE A 326 -3.62 -2.76 -12.57
C ILE A 326 -4.56 -3.85 -12.02
N GLU A 327 -4.57 -4.01 -10.70
CA GLU A 327 -5.48 -4.89 -9.98
C GLU A 327 -6.72 -4.12 -9.49
N TYR A 328 -6.52 -2.87 -9.06
CA TYR A 328 -7.57 -2.01 -8.52
C TYR A 328 -7.22 -0.56 -8.81
N TRP A 329 -8.22 0.28 -9.03
CA TRP A 329 -8.04 1.72 -9.01
C TRP A 329 -9.27 2.48 -8.54
N SER A 330 -9.05 3.69 -8.07
CA SER A 330 -10.12 4.55 -7.57
C SER A 330 -9.86 6.04 -7.80
N VAL A 331 -10.95 6.79 -7.76
CA VAL A 331 -10.99 8.23 -7.99
C VAL A 331 -11.60 8.94 -6.79
N ASP A 332 -10.88 9.94 -6.30
CA ASP A 332 -11.37 11.00 -5.43
C ASP A 332 -11.55 12.28 -6.27
N PRO A 333 -12.79 12.69 -6.58
CA PRO A 333 -13.06 13.88 -7.39
C PRO A 333 -12.79 15.21 -6.66
N ASP A 334 -12.60 15.18 -5.33
CA ASP A 334 -12.49 16.35 -4.46
C ASP A 334 -11.39 16.19 -3.40
N TYR A 335 -10.22 15.73 -3.83
CA TYR A 335 -9.11 15.46 -2.93
C TYR A 335 -8.63 16.72 -2.22
N ASP A 336 -8.59 16.67 -0.89
CA ASP A 336 -8.15 17.77 -0.02
C ASP A 336 -6.63 17.88 0.11
N GLY A 337 -5.88 16.87 -0.38
CA GLY A 337 -4.43 16.78 -0.24
C GLY A 337 -3.96 16.04 1.01
N GLU A 338 -4.88 15.57 1.85
CA GLU A 338 -4.56 14.86 3.10
C GLU A 338 -5.19 13.46 3.13
N VAL A 339 -6.49 13.36 2.89
CA VAL A 339 -7.26 12.12 3.02
C VAL A 339 -7.92 11.79 1.70
N PHE A 340 -7.47 10.70 1.09
CA PHE A 340 -8.08 10.18 -0.12
C PHE A 340 -9.42 9.52 0.18
N ARG A 341 -10.46 9.94 -0.55
CA ARG A 341 -11.83 9.42 -0.44
C ARG A 341 -12.22 8.75 -1.74
N SER A 342 -12.22 7.42 -1.75
CA SER A 342 -12.67 6.63 -2.90
C SER A 342 -14.17 6.87 -3.14
N VAL A 343 -14.52 7.63 -4.19
CA VAL A 343 -15.91 7.88 -4.61
C VAL A 343 -16.30 6.97 -5.76
N TRP A 344 -15.34 6.63 -6.61
CA TRP A 344 -15.49 5.68 -7.70
C TRP A 344 -14.32 4.70 -7.67
N GLN A 345 -14.55 3.44 -8.02
CA GLN A 345 -13.51 2.43 -8.07
C GLN A 345 -13.82 1.34 -9.09
N ASP A 346 -12.78 0.64 -9.53
CA ASP A 346 -12.88 -0.57 -10.33
C ASP A 346 -11.73 -1.53 -10.02
N TYR A 347 -11.92 -2.82 -10.34
CA TYR A 347 -10.97 -3.87 -9.98
C TYR A 347 -11.01 -5.07 -10.93
N ARG A 348 -9.87 -5.76 -11.04
CA ARG A 348 -9.74 -6.99 -11.82
C ARG A 348 -10.71 -8.05 -11.30
N GLY A 349 -11.50 -8.58 -12.22
CA GLY A 349 -12.54 -9.58 -11.93
C GLY A 349 -13.93 -8.98 -11.83
N ASN A 350 -14.07 -7.65 -11.77
CA ASN A 350 -15.33 -7.01 -12.07
C ASN A 350 -15.64 -7.28 -13.55
N THR A 351 -16.69 -8.04 -13.82
CA THR A 351 -17.13 -8.36 -15.19
C THR A 351 -18.42 -7.65 -15.57
N GLU A 352 -19.03 -6.93 -14.62
CA GLU A 352 -20.27 -6.17 -14.86
C GLU A 352 -19.99 -4.89 -15.67
N ASN A 353 -18.76 -4.40 -15.65
CA ASN A 353 -18.28 -3.19 -16.33
C ASN A 353 -17.97 -3.40 -17.83
N ASP A 354 -17.27 -4.48 -18.21
CA ASP A 354 -16.76 -4.73 -19.57
C ASP A 354 -16.66 -6.22 -19.97
N ALA A 355 -17.09 -7.13 -19.09
CA ALA A 355 -16.97 -8.59 -19.24
C ALA A 355 -15.54 -9.17 -19.33
N ASP A 356 -14.49 -8.39 -19.04
CA ASP A 356 -13.10 -8.85 -18.97
C ASP A 356 -12.65 -9.07 -17.51
N ALA A 357 -12.64 -10.32 -17.07
CA ALA A 357 -12.22 -10.68 -15.71
C ALA A 357 -10.73 -10.41 -15.42
N TYR A 358 -9.93 -10.10 -16.43
CA TYR A 358 -8.49 -9.89 -16.31
C TYR A 358 -8.08 -8.43 -16.45
N ARG A 359 -9.02 -7.50 -16.51
CA ARG A 359 -8.70 -6.08 -16.64
C ARG A 359 -9.59 -5.23 -15.74
N VAL A 360 -9.16 -3.99 -15.59
CA VAL A 360 -9.99 -2.89 -15.13
C VAL A 360 -10.40 -2.07 -16.35
N ILE A 361 -11.55 -1.42 -16.28
CA ILE A 361 -11.87 -0.34 -17.21
C ILE A 361 -10.93 0.83 -16.94
N THR A 362 -10.43 1.44 -18.00
CA THR A 362 -9.40 2.51 -17.91
C THR A 362 -10.00 3.91 -17.89
N THR A 363 -11.33 4.03 -17.97
CA THR A 363 -12.04 5.31 -17.90
C THR A 363 -13.12 5.27 -16.83
N ALA A 364 -12.94 6.09 -15.80
CA ALA A 364 -13.96 6.33 -14.79
C ALA A 364 -14.97 7.36 -15.30
N ARG A 365 -16.25 7.11 -15.05
CA ARG A 365 -17.34 8.07 -15.29
C ARG A 365 -18.13 8.25 -14.01
N LEU A 366 -18.06 9.45 -13.44
CA LEU A 366 -18.78 9.85 -12.25
C LEU A 366 -19.89 10.82 -12.67
N THR A 367 -21.11 10.57 -12.24
CA THR A 367 -22.30 11.41 -12.50
C THR A 367 -22.94 11.81 -11.18
N GLY A 368 -23.72 12.90 -11.19
CA GLY A 368 -24.41 13.37 -9.97
C GLY A 368 -23.49 13.91 -8.87
N LEU A 369 -22.27 14.38 -9.22
CA LEU A 369 -21.41 15.07 -8.28
C LEU A 369 -22.02 16.43 -7.91
N SER A 370 -21.88 16.85 -6.65
CA SER A 370 -22.35 18.17 -6.20
C SER A 370 -21.62 19.27 -6.96
N LYS A 371 -22.34 20.28 -7.47
CA LYS A 371 -21.71 21.40 -8.17
C LYS A 371 -20.63 22.08 -7.32
N LYS A 372 -19.49 22.43 -7.93
CA LYS A 372 -18.38 23.09 -7.24
C LYS A 372 -17.99 24.39 -7.94
N ASP A 373 -17.84 25.47 -7.18
CA ASP A 373 -17.31 26.71 -7.74
C ASP A 373 -15.79 26.64 -7.82
N GLY A 374 -15.22 26.88 -9.01
CA GLY A 374 -13.78 26.78 -9.26
C GLY A 374 -13.31 25.34 -9.54
N PRO A 375 -11.98 25.11 -9.61
CA PRO A 375 -11.41 23.84 -10.04
C PRO A 375 -11.66 22.69 -9.04
N ARG A 376 -11.73 21.48 -9.57
CA ARG A 376 -11.67 20.23 -8.80
C ARG A 376 -10.26 19.69 -8.79
N ARG A 377 -9.73 19.38 -7.61
CA ARG A 377 -8.53 18.58 -7.46
C ARG A 377 -8.93 17.11 -7.46
N VAL A 378 -8.70 16.45 -8.57
CA VAL A 378 -8.98 15.03 -8.76
C VAL A 378 -7.73 14.24 -8.41
N CYS A 379 -7.86 13.26 -7.53
CA CYS A 379 -6.81 12.31 -7.21
C CYS A 379 -7.21 10.91 -7.67
N VAL A 380 -6.27 10.20 -8.26
CA VAL A 380 -6.44 8.84 -8.75
C VAL A 380 -5.40 7.96 -8.06
N ARG A 381 -5.85 6.84 -7.50
CA ARG A 381 -4.96 5.82 -6.93
C ARG A 381 -5.12 4.52 -7.69
N VAL A 382 -4.01 3.89 -8.03
CA VAL A 382 -3.96 2.55 -8.60
C VAL A 382 -3.17 1.62 -7.68
N VAL A 383 -3.53 0.36 -7.69
CA VAL A 383 -2.78 -0.74 -7.10
C VAL A 383 -2.55 -1.79 -8.18
N ASP A 384 -1.31 -2.23 -8.34
CA ASP A 384 -0.99 -3.30 -9.30
C ASP A 384 -1.16 -4.71 -8.70
N VAL A 385 -1.05 -5.71 -9.57
CA VAL A 385 -1.12 -7.15 -9.21
C VAL A 385 -0.02 -7.61 -8.25
N PHE A 386 1.00 -6.78 -8.00
CA PHE A 386 2.06 -7.04 -7.02
C PHE A 386 1.89 -6.25 -5.72
N GLY A 387 0.83 -5.44 -5.63
CA GLY A 387 0.49 -4.66 -4.45
C GLY A 387 1.26 -3.36 -4.30
N PHE A 388 1.88 -2.86 -5.37
CA PHE A 388 2.43 -1.51 -5.34
C PHE A 388 1.35 -0.50 -5.69
N GLU A 389 1.35 0.61 -4.98
CA GLU A 389 0.41 1.71 -5.18
C GLU A 389 1.07 2.86 -5.93
N ALA A 390 0.34 3.48 -6.84
CA ALA A 390 0.71 4.75 -7.43
C ALA A 390 -0.46 5.72 -7.37
N GLU A 391 -0.15 7.01 -7.27
CA GLU A 391 -1.14 8.07 -7.20
C GLU A 391 -0.84 9.12 -8.28
N ALA A 392 -1.87 9.76 -8.81
CA ALA A 392 -1.74 10.94 -9.66
C ALA A 392 -2.81 11.96 -9.27
N THR A 393 -2.45 13.25 -9.24
CA THR A 393 -3.39 14.35 -8.96
C THR A 393 -3.43 15.32 -10.14
N VAL A 394 -4.61 15.83 -10.46
CA VAL A 394 -4.81 16.84 -11.51
C VAL A 394 -5.88 17.84 -11.09
N GLU A 395 -5.72 19.10 -11.48
CA GLU A 395 -6.78 20.11 -11.33
C GLU A 395 -7.57 20.24 -12.65
N VAL A 396 -8.89 20.11 -12.57
CA VAL A 396 -9.81 20.26 -13.71
C VAL A 396 -10.77 21.41 -13.46
N VAL A 397 -10.90 22.29 -14.46
CA VAL A 397 -11.75 23.48 -14.41
C VAL A 397 -13.12 23.21 -14.97
#